data_AF-X0UDR4-F1
#
_entry.id   AF-X0UDR4-F1
#
_cell.length_a   1.000
_cell.length_b   1.000
_cell.length_c   1.000
_cell.angle_alpha   90.00
_cell.angle_beta   90.00
_cell.angle_gamma   90.00
#
_symmetry.space_group_name_H-M   'P 1'
#
loop_
_entity.id
_entity.type
_entity.pdbx_description
1 polymer ?
#
loop_
_entity_poly.entity_id
_entity_poly.type
_entity_poly.pdbx_seq_one_letter_code
_entity_poly.pdbx_strand_id
1 'polypeptide(L)'
;PRVKQTGGSNGKTYTGPVAKRCNRILKDYVVKSAYHLGLHGPQDLMADYKRRDASGQHADFGIGRRYLRMAINLMRTSQVYLPANLRKADSTLQKRAGYYLMSWPYLREKWKKVDALEEAFAKNRPLGLWRQIVQELYDIKLKL
;
A
#
# COMPACT_ATOMS: atom_id res chain seq x y z
N PRO A 1 18.43 -7.96 6.90
CA PRO A 1 19.32 -9.07 6.49
C PRO A 1 19.18 -9.35 4.99
N ARG A 2 20.30 -9.36 4.24
CA ARG A 2 20.29 -9.81 2.84
C ARG A 2 20.38 -11.33 2.86
N VAL A 3 19.43 -11.99 2.21
CA VAL A 3 19.47 -13.45 2.03
C VAL A 3 19.71 -13.69 0.54
N LYS A 4 20.84 -14.32 0.21
CA LYS A 4 21.19 -14.69 -1.16
C LYS A 4 21.29 -16.21 -1.24
N GLN A 5 20.50 -16.81 -2.12
CA GLN A 5 20.56 -18.21 -2.45
C GLN A 5 20.85 -18.31 -3.95
N THR A 6 21.99 -18.89 -4.29
CA THR A 6 22.43 -19.15 -5.67
C THR A 6 22.43 -20.66 -5.88
N GLY A 7 21.84 -21.13 -6.99
CA GLY A 7 21.78 -22.57 -7.33
C GLY A 7 20.46 -23.30 -7.03
N GLY A 8 19.31 -22.59 -7.01
CA GLY A 8 18.00 -23.23 -6.77
C GLY A 8 17.75 -23.58 -5.29
N SER A 9 16.66 -24.31 -5.02
CA SER A 9 16.17 -24.62 -3.65
C SER A 9 17.17 -25.37 -2.77
N ASN A 10 18.14 -26.08 -3.37
CA ASN A 10 19.18 -26.83 -2.66
C ASN A 10 20.48 -26.03 -2.45
N GLY A 11 20.57 -24.79 -2.95
CA GLY A 11 21.75 -23.94 -2.78
C GLY A 11 21.92 -23.44 -1.35
N LYS A 12 23.17 -23.35 -0.88
CA LYS A 12 23.48 -22.78 0.45
C LYS A 12 22.96 -21.35 0.55
N THR A 13 22.24 -21.07 1.63
CA THR A 13 21.70 -19.74 1.92
C THR A 13 22.77 -18.89 2.61
N TYR A 14 23.12 -17.76 1.99
CA TYR A 14 24.04 -16.78 2.58
C TYR A 14 23.26 -15.62 3.19
N THR A 15 23.41 -15.43 4.51
CA THR A 15 22.91 -14.27 5.23
C THR A 15 24.01 -13.22 5.38
N GLY A 16 23.75 -12.00 4.93
CA GLY A 16 24.72 -10.90 4.95
C GLY A 16 24.14 -9.60 5.53
N PRO A 17 25.03 -8.67 5.94
CA PRO A 17 24.62 -7.35 6.40
C PRO A 17 23.89 -6.58 5.30
N VAL A 18 23.04 -5.63 5.71
CA VAL A 18 22.32 -4.76 4.78
C VAL A 18 23.33 -3.80 4.12
N ALA A 19 23.19 -3.55 2.81
CA ALA A 19 24.07 -2.64 2.09
C ALA A 19 24.15 -1.24 2.74
N LYS A 20 25.35 -0.66 2.76
CA LYS A 20 25.69 0.59 3.47
C LYS A 20 24.91 1.82 2.98
N ARG A 21 24.49 1.85 1.70
CA ARG A 21 23.71 2.94 1.09
C ARG A 21 22.18 2.72 1.18
N CYS A 22 21.66 2.39 2.36
CA CYS A 22 20.22 2.34 2.55
C CYS A 22 19.76 3.56 3.36
N ASN A 23 18.76 4.28 2.86
CA ASN A 23 18.07 5.30 3.66
C ASN A 23 17.36 4.58 4.82
N ARG A 24 18.00 4.59 5.99
CA ARG A 24 17.53 3.87 7.19
C ARG A 24 16.17 4.39 7.66
N ILE A 25 15.94 5.71 7.58
CA ILE A 25 14.70 6.36 7.99
C ILE A 25 13.55 5.88 7.10
N LEU A 26 13.70 5.99 5.78
CA LEU A 26 12.68 5.54 4.84
C LEU A 26 12.40 4.04 5.01
N LYS A 27 13.46 3.24 5.20
CA LYS A 27 13.32 1.81 5.42
C LYS A 27 12.53 1.51 6.68
N ASP A 28 12.78 2.21 7.78
CA ASP A 28 12.04 2.05 9.04
C ASP A 28 10.55 2.38 8.84
N TYR A 29 10.22 3.51 8.20
CA TYR A 29 8.84 3.85 7.89
C TYR A 29 8.13 2.81 7.00
N VAL A 30 8.82 2.25 6.01
CA VAL A 30 8.28 1.20 5.14
C VAL A 30 8.02 -0.08 5.94
N VAL A 31 8.93 -0.46 6.83
CA VAL A 31 8.78 -1.65 7.69
C VAL A 31 7.62 -1.47 8.66
N LYS A 32 7.51 -0.32 9.33
CA LYS A 32 6.38 0.00 10.23
C LYS A 32 5.04 0.02 9.48
N SER A 33 5.03 0.58 8.27
CA SER A 33 3.84 0.56 7.42
C SER A 33 3.46 -0.87 7.03
N ALA A 34 4.44 -1.73 6.72
CA ALA A 34 4.23 -3.13 6.41
C ALA A 34 3.64 -3.92 7.59
N TYR A 35 4.10 -3.64 8.81
CA TYR A 35 3.55 -4.20 10.03
C TYR A 35 2.06 -3.85 10.18
N HIS A 36 1.70 -2.56 10.05
CA HIS A 36 0.30 -2.13 10.10
C HIS A 36 -0.55 -2.74 8.97
N LEU A 37 0.00 -2.91 7.77
CA LEU A 37 -0.68 -3.62 6.67
C LEU A 37 -0.90 -5.11 6.98
N GLY A 38 -0.02 -5.74 7.75
CA GLY A 38 -0.19 -7.11 8.21
C GLY A 38 -1.31 -7.27 9.23
N LEU A 39 -1.52 -6.26 10.09
CA LEU A 39 -2.52 -6.29 11.17
C LEU A 39 -3.90 -5.78 10.76
N HIS A 40 -3.95 -4.71 9.97
CA HIS A 40 -5.18 -3.95 9.67
C HIS A 40 -5.35 -3.67 8.18
N GLY A 41 -4.51 -4.25 7.33
CA GLY A 41 -4.55 -4.01 5.91
C GLY A 41 -5.64 -4.80 5.17
N PRO A 42 -5.65 -4.70 3.84
CA PRO A 42 -6.44 -5.57 2.97
C PRO A 42 -6.20 -7.06 3.26
N GLN A 43 -7.25 -7.87 3.13
CA GLN A 43 -7.23 -9.29 3.46
C GLN A 43 -6.10 -10.07 2.77
N ASP A 44 -5.77 -9.72 1.51
CA ASP A 44 -4.70 -10.36 0.75
C ASP A 44 -3.29 -10.02 1.26
N LEU A 45 -3.12 -8.85 1.89
CA LEU A 45 -1.86 -8.46 2.53
C LEU A 45 -1.74 -9.09 3.91
N MET A 46 -2.82 -9.12 4.68
CA MET A 46 -2.86 -9.79 6.00
C MET A 46 -2.61 -11.29 5.88
N ALA A 47 -3.22 -11.96 4.90
CA ALA A 47 -3.00 -13.38 4.65
C ALA A 47 -1.56 -13.67 4.24
N ASP A 48 -0.97 -12.85 3.37
CA ASP A 48 0.44 -12.97 2.98
C ASP A 48 1.38 -12.72 4.16
N TYR A 49 1.05 -11.77 5.04
CA TYR A 49 1.78 -11.50 6.27
C TYR A 49 1.78 -12.74 7.18
N LYS A 50 0.59 -13.25 7.54
CA LYS A 50 0.43 -14.44 8.40
C LYS A 50 1.15 -15.66 7.86
N ARG A 51 1.06 -15.90 6.54
CA ARG A 51 1.77 -17.00 5.87
C ARG A 51 3.29 -16.89 6.02
N ARG A 52 3.85 -15.69 5.85
CA ARG A 52 5.30 -15.44 5.99
C ARG A 52 5.76 -15.63 7.43
N ASP A 53 5.00 -15.09 8.36
CA ASP A 53 5.25 -15.19 9.79
C ASP A 53 5.24 -16.64 10.26
N ALA A 54 4.21 -17.40 9.90
CA ALA A 54 4.11 -18.84 10.17
C ALA A 54 5.24 -19.66 9.53
N SER A 55 5.87 -19.16 8.45
CA SER A 55 7.03 -19.79 7.80
C SER A 55 8.38 -19.37 8.41
N GLY A 56 8.39 -18.63 9.53
CA GLY A 56 9.59 -18.09 10.15
C GLY A 56 10.32 -17.03 9.30
N GLN A 57 9.66 -16.48 8.28
CA GLN A 57 10.24 -15.42 7.44
C GLN A 57 10.02 -14.06 8.09
N HIS A 58 10.88 -13.08 7.78
CA HIS A 58 10.62 -11.70 8.17
C HIS A 58 9.44 -11.08 7.40
N ALA A 59 8.24 -11.24 7.95
CA ALA A 59 6.98 -10.83 7.33
C ALA A 59 6.96 -9.33 6.96
N ASP A 60 7.40 -8.45 7.87
CA ASP A 60 7.44 -7.00 7.62
C ASP A 60 8.29 -6.63 6.41
N PHE A 61 9.46 -7.25 6.25
CA PHE A 61 10.31 -7.00 5.08
C PHE A 61 9.68 -7.55 3.79
N GLY A 62 8.96 -8.67 3.88
CA GLY A 62 8.22 -9.25 2.76
C GLY A 62 7.10 -8.32 2.29
N ILE A 63 6.25 -7.89 3.22
CA ILE A 63 5.12 -6.99 2.95
C ILE A 63 5.61 -5.59 2.57
N GLY A 64 6.68 -5.07 3.18
CA GLY A 64 7.25 -3.78 2.83
C GLY A 64 7.74 -3.72 1.38
N ARG A 65 8.36 -4.79 0.87
CA ARG A 65 8.73 -4.90 -0.56
C ARG A 65 7.49 -4.91 -1.46
N ARG A 66 6.44 -5.64 -1.06
CA ARG A 66 5.18 -5.71 -1.81
C ARG A 66 4.48 -4.35 -1.83
N TYR A 67 4.41 -3.66 -0.69
CA TYR A 67 3.86 -2.33 -0.53
C TYR A 67 4.54 -1.31 -1.46
N LEU A 68 5.88 -1.25 -1.44
CA LEU A 68 6.63 -0.36 -2.35
C LEU A 68 6.37 -0.69 -3.82
N ARG A 69 6.35 -1.97 -4.19
CA ARG A 69 6.08 -2.39 -5.57
C ARG A 69 4.67 -1.98 -6.02
N MET A 70 3.67 -2.13 -5.15
CA MET A 70 2.31 -1.68 -5.40
C MET A 70 2.27 -0.17 -5.61
N ALA A 71 2.88 0.60 -4.70
CA ALA A 71 2.92 2.06 -4.81
C ALA A 71 3.59 2.52 -6.12
N ILE A 72 4.75 1.96 -6.47
CA ILE A 72 5.47 2.27 -7.71
C ILE A 72 4.62 1.97 -8.94
N ASN A 73 3.95 0.81 -8.98
CA ASN A 73 3.11 0.45 -10.12
C ASN A 73 1.92 1.40 -10.25
N LEU A 74 1.22 1.69 -9.15
CA LEU A 74 0.09 2.62 -9.15
C LEU A 74 0.50 4.01 -9.62
N MET A 75 1.65 4.52 -9.16
CA MET A 75 2.18 5.81 -9.60
C MET A 75 2.54 5.81 -11.09
N ARG A 76 3.17 4.73 -11.59
CA ARG A 76 3.57 4.62 -13.00
C ARG A 76 2.38 4.51 -13.95
N THR A 77 1.30 3.86 -13.53
CA THR A 77 0.11 3.65 -14.35
C THR A 77 -0.98 4.69 -14.07
N SER A 78 -0.72 5.67 -13.19
CA SER A 78 -1.70 6.64 -12.71
C SER A 78 -2.99 5.97 -12.20
N GLN A 79 -2.86 4.76 -11.64
CA GLN A 79 -3.98 3.99 -11.14
C GLN A 79 -4.24 4.29 -9.68
N VAL A 80 -5.52 4.26 -9.32
CA VAL A 80 -5.95 4.35 -7.94
C VAL A 80 -5.96 2.95 -7.32
N TYR A 81 -5.49 2.85 -6.07
CA TYR A 81 -5.50 1.58 -5.35
C TYR A 81 -6.93 1.05 -5.14
N LEU A 82 -7.14 -0.21 -5.55
CA LEU A 82 -8.30 -1.03 -5.21
C LEU A 82 -7.86 -2.36 -4.61
N PRO A 83 -8.56 -2.87 -3.58
CA PRO A 83 -8.31 -4.19 -3.03
C PRO A 83 -8.63 -5.29 -4.07
N ALA A 84 -8.01 -6.45 -3.91
CA ALA A 84 -8.03 -7.52 -4.91
C ALA A 84 -9.45 -7.99 -5.30
N ASN A 85 -10.36 -8.05 -4.34
CA ASN A 85 -11.77 -8.39 -4.55
C ASN A 85 -12.52 -7.39 -5.44
N LEU A 86 -12.11 -6.12 -5.46
CA LEU A 86 -12.74 -5.07 -6.27
C LEU A 86 -12.08 -4.88 -7.65
N ARG A 87 -10.94 -5.51 -7.90
CA ARG A 87 -10.24 -5.48 -9.20
C ARG A 87 -10.75 -6.51 -10.19
N LYS A 88 -11.49 -7.52 -9.73
CA LYS A 88 -12.05 -8.58 -10.58
C LYS A 88 -13.16 -8.04 -11.50
N ALA A 89 -13.40 -8.75 -12.61
CA ALA A 89 -14.37 -8.37 -13.64
C ALA A 89 -15.83 -8.41 -13.17
N ASP A 90 -16.14 -9.23 -12.17
CA ASP A 90 -17.44 -9.36 -11.51
C ASP A 90 -17.75 -8.23 -10.52
N SER A 91 -16.77 -7.35 -10.23
CA SER A 91 -16.98 -6.20 -9.36
C SER A 91 -17.68 -5.06 -10.11
N THR A 92 -18.84 -4.67 -9.61
CA THR A 92 -19.61 -3.55 -10.18
C THR A 92 -18.97 -2.20 -9.86
N LEU A 93 -19.23 -1.20 -10.71
CA LEU A 93 -18.80 0.19 -10.47
C LEU A 93 -19.31 0.70 -9.11
N GLN A 94 -20.52 0.33 -8.72
CA GLN A 94 -21.12 0.72 -7.44
C GLN A 94 -20.34 0.14 -6.24
N LYS A 95 -19.86 -1.10 -6.32
CA LYS A 95 -19.03 -1.69 -5.26
C LYS A 95 -17.69 -0.97 -5.13
N ARG A 96 -17.08 -0.59 -6.26
CA ARG A 96 -15.83 0.19 -6.28
C ARG A 96 -16.05 1.60 -5.72
N ALA A 97 -17.13 2.27 -6.12
CA ALA A 97 -17.54 3.57 -5.60
C ALA A 97 -17.76 3.51 -4.07
N GLY A 98 -18.50 2.50 -3.60
CA GLY A 98 -18.77 2.28 -2.18
C GLY A 98 -17.50 2.14 -1.34
N TYR A 99 -16.45 1.51 -1.86
CA TYR A 99 -15.17 1.41 -1.18
C TYR A 99 -14.52 2.79 -0.94
N TYR A 100 -14.54 3.68 -1.93
CA TYR A 100 -14.00 5.03 -1.76
C TYR A 100 -14.84 5.87 -0.81
N LEU A 101 -16.17 5.78 -0.92
CA LEU A 101 -17.08 6.48 0.00
C LEU A 101 -16.89 6.02 1.44
N MET A 102 -16.72 4.72 1.67
CA MET A 102 -16.45 4.14 2.99
C MET A 102 -15.09 4.59 3.54
N SER A 103 -14.07 4.68 2.68
CA SER A 103 -12.71 5.04 3.10
C SER A 103 -12.51 6.55 3.29
N TRP A 104 -13.35 7.37 2.65
CA TRP A 104 -13.20 8.82 2.59
C TRP A 104 -13.20 9.53 3.96
N PRO A 105 -14.12 9.22 4.91
CA PRO A 105 -14.12 9.87 6.22
C PRO A 105 -12.80 9.73 6.97
N TYR A 106 -12.18 8.53 6.93
CA TYR A 106 -10.90 8.25 7.58
C TYR A 106 -9.76 9.06 6.96
N LEU A 107 -9.75 9.17 5.63
CA LEU A 107 -8.73 9.93 4.93
C LEU A 107 -8.87 11.43 5.24
N ARG A 108 -10.10 11.95 5.22
CA ARG A 108 -10.40 13.33 5.57
C ARG A 108 -10.00 13.65 7.02
N GLU A 109 -10.38 12.79 7.97
CA GLU A 109 -10.05 12.97 9.38
C GLU A 109 -8.54 13.01 9.61
N LYS A 110 -7.77 12.13 8.93
CA LYS A 110 -6.30 12.11 9.02
C LYS A 110 -5.68 13.45 8.64
N TRP A 111 -6.11 14.05 7.53
CA TRP A 111 -5.56 15.32 7.06
C TRP A 111 -6.10 16.53 7.82
N LYS A 112 -7.33 16.43 8.34
CA LYS A 112 -7.90 17.43 9.25
C LYS A 112 -7.11 17.51 10.57
N LYS A 113 -6.68 16.38 11.13
CA LYS A 113 -5.91 16.32 12.39
C LYS A 113 -4.56 17.05 12.33
N VAL A 114 -3.99 17.20 11.13
CA VAL A 114 -2.72 17.89 10.89
C VAL A 114 -2.92 19.26 10.25
N ASP A 115 -4.15 19.80 10.27
CA ASP A 115 -4.53 21.09 9.71
C ASP A 115 -4.09 21.31 8.24
N ALA A 116 -4.09 20.23 7.46
CA ALA A 116 -3.61 20.24 6.08
C ALA A 116 -4.64 19.68 5.10
N LEU A 117 -5.94 19.71 5.45
CA LEU A 117 -6.98 19.10 4.62
C LEU A 117 -7.10 19.79 3.26
N GLU A 118 -7.27 21.11 3.23
CA GLU A 118 -7.40 21.87 1.97
C GLU A 118 -6.11 21.81 1.15
N GLU A 119 -4.96 21.99 1.80
CA GLU A 119 -3.65 21.95 1.15
C GLU A 119 -3.34 20.58 0.55
N ALA A 120 -3.60 19.48 1.27
CA ALA A 120 -3.33 18.14 0.78
C ALA A 120 -4.17 17.81 -0.47
N PHE A 121 -5.42 18.27 -0.52
CA PHE A 121 -6.38 17.97 -1.58
C PHE A 121 -6.55 19.08 -2.64
N ALA A 122 -5.68 20.10 -2.63
CA ALA A 122 -5.65 21.11 -3.68
C ALA A 122 -5.48 20.45 -5.07
N LYS A 123 -6.11 21.03 -6.11
CA LYS A 123 -6.22 20.42 -7.46
C LYS A 123 -4.87 20.08 -8.11
N ASN A 124 -3.81 20.80 -7.75
CA ASN A 124 -2.44 20.60 -8.25
C ASN A 124 -1.60 19.64 -7.40
N ARG A 125 -2.18 19.05 -6.34
CA ARG A 125 -1.51 18.10 -5.45
C ARG A 125 -1.90 16.66 -5.78
N PRO A 126 -1.03 15.67 -5.49
CA PRO A 126 -1.32 14.27 -5.80
C PRO A 126 -2.65 13.75 -5.25
N LEU A 127 -3.04 14.15 -4.04
CA LEU A 127 -4.31 13.71 -3.44
C LEU A 127 -5.52 14.45 -4.02
N GLY A 128 -5.37 15.70 -4.46
CA GLY A 128 -6.41 16.42 -5.20
C GLY A 128 -6.67 15.79 -6.57
N LEU A 129 -5.59 15.46 -7.30
CA LEU A 129 -5.66 14.71 -8.57
C LEU A 129 -6.31 13.34 -8.37
N TRP A 130 -5.88 12.59 -7.36
CA TRP A 130 -6.48 11.32 -6.98
C TRP A 130 -7.99 11.46 -6.71
N ARG A 131 -8.38 12.47 -5.92
CA ARG A 131 -9.78 12.74 -5.57
C ARG A 131 -10.60 13.03 -6.82
N GLN A 132 -10.08 13.84 -7.73
CA GLN A 132 -10.75 14.16 -9.00
C GLN A 132 -10.96 12.89 -9.84
N ILE A 133 -9.90 12.11 -10.06
CA ILE A 133 -9.95 10.86 -10.83
C ILE A 133 -11.01 9.90 -10.24
N VAL A 134 -11.03 9.72 -8.92
CA VAL A 134 -12.02 8.84 -8.27
C VAL A 134 -13.45 9.34 -8.46
N GLN A 135 -13.69 10.65 -8.32
CA GLN A 135 -15.02 11.21 -8.52
C GLN A 135 -15.50 11.04 -9.97
N GLU A 136 -14.62 11.28 -10.95
CA GLU A 136 -14.93 11.17 -12.38
C GLU A 136 -15.14 9.70 -12.81
N LEU A 137 -14.29 8.78 -12.35
CA LEU A 137 -14.36 7.37 -12.73
C LEU A 137 -15.60 6.65 -12.18
N TYR A 138 -16.10 7.08 -11.03
CA TYR A 138 -17.17 6.37 -10.31
C TYR A 138 -18.45 7.19 -10.13
N ASP A 139 -18.49 8.41 -10.67
CA ASP A 139 -19.60 9.34 -10.54
C ASP A 139 -20.04 9.54 -9.08
N ILE A 140 -19.06 9.87 -8.22
CA ILE A 140 -19.28 10.09 -6.78
C ILE A 140 -18.76 11.46 -6.32
N LYS A 141 -19.19 11.88 -5.12
CA LYS A 141 -18.76 13.13 -4.49
C LYS A 141 -18.04 12.89 -3.17
N LEU A 142 -16.76 13.22 -3.12
CA LEU A 142 -15.90 13.15 -1.93
C LEU A 142 -15.77 14.55 -1.33
N LYS A 143 -16.61 14.93 -0.36
CA LYS A 143 -16.64 16.30 0.20
C LYS A 143 -15.46 16.57 1.15
N LEU A 144 -14.74 17.68 0.94
CA LEU A 144 -13.75 18.21 1.88
C LEU A 144 -14.43 18.79 3.13
#